data_AF-A0A7J8FVN5-F1
#
_entry.id   AF-A0A7J8FVN5-F1
#
_cell.length_a   1.000
_cell.length_b   1.000
_cell.length_c   1.000
_cell.angle_alpha   90.00
_cell.angle_beta   90.00
_cell.angle_gamma   90.00
#
_symmetry.space_group_name_H-M   'P 1'
#
loop_
_entity.id
_entity.type
_entity.pdbx_description
1 polymer ?
#
loop_
_entity_poly.entity_id
_entity_poly.type
_entity_poly.pdbx_seq_one_letter_code
_entity_poly.pdbx_strand_id
1 'polypeptide(L)'
;MAPYSLLVTRLQKALGVRQYHVASVLCQRAKVAMSHFEPNDYIRYDLLEKNINIVRKRLNRPLTLSEKIVYGHLDDPANQDIERGKTYLRLRPDRVAMQDATAQMAMLQFISSGLPKVAVPSTIHCDHLIEAQLGGEKDLRRAKDINQEVYNFLATAGAKYGVGFWRPGSGIIHQVI
;
A
#
# COMPACT_ATOMS: atom_id res chain seq x y z
N MET A 1 -13.42 -32.80 14.99
CA MET A 1 -12.02 -32.48 14.61
C MET A 1 -11.23 -33.66 14.03
N ALA A 2 -11.87 -34.69 13.45
CA ALA A 2 -11.18 -35.87 12.91
C ALA A 2 -11.30 -36.15 11.38
N PRO A 3 -12.24 -35.57 10.58
CA PRO A 3 -12.32 -35.95 9.16
C PRO A 3 -11.44 -35.09 8.23
N TYR A 4 -10.95 -33.93 8.68
CA TYR A 4 -10.16 -33.00 7.84
C TYR A 4 -8.71 -33.43 7.64
N SER A 5 -8.11 -34.13 8.62
CA SER A 5 -6.69 -34.47 8.58
C SER A 5 -6.36 -35.60 7.60
N LEU A 6 -7.34 -36.46 7.28
CA LEU A 6 -7.16 -37.65 6.43
C LEU A 6 -7.24 -37.34 4.93
N LEU A 7 -7.91 -36.24 4.54
CA LEU A 7 -8.06 -35.85 3.15
C LEU A 7 -6.79 -35.16 2.61
N VAL A 8 -6.10 -34.41 3.47
CA VAL A 8 -4.83 -33.73 3.16
C VAL A 8 -3.69 -34.73 2.94
N THR A 9 -3.63 -35.79 3.75
CA THR A 9 -2.56 -36.79 3.68
C THR A 9 -2.67 -37.69 2.45
N ARG A 10 -3.89 -37.92 1.91
CA ARG A 10 -4.08 -38.75 0.71
C ARG A 10 -3.73 -38.02 -0.59
N LEU A 11 -3.92 -36.69 -0.65
CA LEU A 11 -3.55 -35.88 -1.82
C LEU A 11 -2.04 -35.63 -1.94
N GLN A 12 -1.31 -35.58 -0.82
CA GLN A 12 0.15 -35.42 -0.81
C GLN A 12 0.91 -36.64 -1.35
N LYS A 13 0.31 -37.84 -1.34
CA LYS A 13 0.96 -39.07 -1.81
C LYS A 13 0.79 -39.34 -3.31
N ALA A 14 -0.21 -38.73 -3.97
CA ALA A 14 -0.49 -38.98 -5.39
C ALA A 14 0.24 -38.02 -6.35
N LEU A 15 0.73 -36.89 -5.84
CA LEU A 15 1.40 -35.85 -6.62
C LEU A 15 2.78 -35.65 -5.99
N GLY A 16 3.81 -36.12 -6.69
CA GLY A 16 5.20 -36.09 -6.23
C GLY A 16 5.62 -34.74 -5.65
N VAL A 17 6.60 -34.79 -4.75
CA VAL A 17 7.13 -33.72 -3.89
C VAL A 17 7.53 -32.46 -4.68
N ARG A 18 6.52 -31.70 -5.10
CA ARG A 18 6.56 -30.26 -5.26
C ARG A 18 5.55 -29.78 -4.24
N GLN A 19 6.02 -29.06 -3.23
CA GLN A 19 5.16 -28.23 -2.40
C GLN A 19 4.52 -27.18 -3.31
N TYR A 20 3.48 -27.56 -4.04
CA TYR A 20 2.62 -26.61 -4.72
C TYR A 20 2.08 -25.70 -3.63
N HIS A 21 2.17 -24.40 -3.85
CA HIS A 21 1.58 -23.38 -3.00
C HIS A 21 0.06 -23.54 -2.99
N VAL A 22 -0.48 -24.53 -2.27
CA VAL A 22 -1.94 -24.71 -2.10
C VAL A 22 -2.54 -23.45 -1.47
N ALA A 23 -1.73 -22.71 -0.70
CA ALA A 23 -2.07 -21.41 -0.15
C ALA A 23 -2.33 -20.32 -1.22
N SER A 24 -1.63 -20.30 -2.37
CA SER A 24 -1.80 -19.21 -3.34
C SER A 24 -3.17 -19.27 -4.03
N VAL A 25 -3.62 -20.48 -4.39
CA VAL A 25 -4.93 -20.70 -5.03
C VAL A 25 -6.09 -20.37 -4.08
N LEU A 26 -5.96 -20.68 -2.79
CA LEU A 26 -6.95 -20.33 -1.77
C LEU A 26 -6.96 -18.82 -1.47
N CYS A 27 -5.81 -18.15 -1.52
CA CYS A 27 -5.68 -16.71 -1.25
C CYS A 27 -6.25 -15.84 -2.38
N GLN A 28 -6.21 -16.29 -3.65
CA GLN A 28 -6.74 -15.55 -4.81
C GLN A 28 -8.24 -15.19 -4.73
N ARG A 29 -9.03 -15.89 -3.91
CA ARG A 29 -10.47 -15.62 -3.74
C ARG A 29 -10.82 -15.03 -2.38
N ALA A 30 -9.84 -14.74 -1.55
CA ALA A 30 -10.06 -14.25 -0.19
C ALA A 30 -10.34 -12.74 -0.20
N LYS A 31 -11.44 -12.32 0.44
CA LYS A 31 -11.74 -10.91 0.72
C LYS A 31 -10.99 -10.46 1.96
N VAL A 32 -9.68 -10.28 1.83
CA VAL A 32 -8.81 -9.79 2.91
C VAL A 32 -8.62 -8.29 2.72
N ALA A 33 -9.06 -7.50 3.69
CA ALA A 33 -8.88 -6.05 3.67
C ALA A 33 -7.39 -5.67 3.68
N MET A 34 -7.05 -4.54 3.06
CA MET A 34 -5.68 -4.00 3.04
C MET A 34 -5.22 -3.59 4.44
N SER A 35 -6.13 -3.06 5.25
CA SER A 35 -5.86 -2.67 6.64
C SER A 35 -7.15 -2.71 7.47
N HIS A 36 -7.03 -2.46 8.77
CA HIS A 36 -8.18 -2.27 9.65
C HIS A 36 -8.96 -0.97 9.36
N PHE A 37 -8.34 0.01 8.71
CA PHE A 37 -8.91 1.32 8.41
C PHE A 37 -9.69 1.34 7.08
N GLU A 38 -9.37 0.43 6.16
CA GLU A 38 -10.04 0.28 4.87
C GLU A 38 -10.66 -1.12 4.71
N PRO A 39 -11.70 -1.48 5.50
CA PRO A 39 -12.26 -2.83 5.52
C PRO A 39 -12.93 -3.26 4.18
N ASN A 40 -13.19 -2.29 3.31
CA ASN A 40 -13.84 -2.49 2.01
C ASN A 40 -12.84 -2.48 0.84
N ASP A 41 -11.56 -2.20 1.09
CA ASP A 41 -10.49 -2.25 0.10
C ASP A 41 -9.68 -3.53 0.29
N TYR A 42 -9.72 -4.42 -0.70
CA TYR A 42 -9.16 -5.76 -0.58
C TYR A 42 -7.81 -5.91 -1.28
N ILE A 43 -6.93 -6.75 -0.72
CA ILE A 43 -5.64 -7.12 -1.33
C ILE A 43 -5.86 -7.86 -2.66
N ARG A 44 -5.17 -7.44 -3.72
CA ARG A 44 -5.38 -7.88 -5.11
C ARG A 44 -4.30 -8.84 -5.64
N TYR A 45 -4.02 -9.91 -4.90
CA TYR A 45 -3.04 -10.91 -5.36
C TYR A 45 -3.49 -11.68 -6.62
N ASP A 46 -4.80 -11.77 -6.87
CA ASP A 46 -5.37 -12.28 -8.11
C ASP A 46 -4.91 -11.47 -9.33
N LEU A 47 -4.97 -10.14 -9.23
CA LEU A 47 -4.55 -9.21 -10.27
C LEU A 47 -3.04 -9.24 -10.44
N LEU A 48 -2.30 -9.23 -9.33
CA LEU A 48 -0.85 -9.31 -9.31
C LEU A 48 -0.36 -10.56 -10.06
N GLU A 49 -0.91 -11.73 -9.74
CA GLU A 49 -0.53 -12.99 -10.37
C GLU A 49 -0.91 -13.03 -11.85
N LYS A 50 -2.11 -12.54 -12.21
CA LYS A 50 -2.54 -12.41 -13.60
C LYS A 50 -1.52 -11.59 -14.41
N ASN A 51 -1.12 -10.43 -13.91
CA ASN A 51 -0.21 -9.51 -14.59
C ASN A 51 1.22 -10.10 -14.67
N ILE A 52 1.71 -10.72 -13.60
CA ILE A 52 3.00 -11.44 -13.61
C ILE A 52 3.00 -12.52 -14.68
N ASN A 53 1.91 -13.27 -14.84
CA ASN A 53 1.82 -14.35 -15.84
C ASN A 53 1.83 -13.79 -17.28
N ILE A 54 1.19 -12.65 -17.53
CA ILE A 54 1.25 -11.96 -18.82
C ILE A 54 2.68 -11.54 -19.12
N VAL A 55 3.33 -10.83 -18.19
CA VAL A 55 4.69 -10.31 -18.39
C VAL A 55 5.72 -11.43 -18.51
N ARG A 56 5.58 -12.51 -17.73
CA ARG A 56 6.49 -13.66 -17.81
C ARG A 56 6.46 -14.33 -19.18
N LYS A 57 5.28 -14.47 -19.79
CA LYS A 57 5.14 -15.03 -21.15
C LYS A 57 5.84 -14.15 -22.20
N ARG A 58 5.77 -12.82 -22.03
CA ARG A 58 6.42 -11.85 -22.94
C ARG A 58 7.94 -11.84 -22.81
N LEU A 59 8.46 -11.82 -21.59
CA LEU A 59 9.89 -11.67 -21.33
C LEU A 59 10.68 -12.99 -21.38
N ASN A 60 9.99 -14.14 -21.28
CA ASN A 60 10.54 -15.49 -21.36
C ASN A 60 11.84 -15.72 -20.53
N ARG A 61 11.87 -15.15 -19.32
CA ARG A 61 12.99 -15.32 -18.37
C ARG A 61 12.48 -15.33 -16.93
N PRO A 62 13.27 -15.85 -15.97
CA PRO A 62 12.98 -15.66 -14.55
C PRO A 62 12.87 -14.18 -14.18
N LEU A 63 11.94 -13.87 -13.27
CA LEU A 63 11.73 -12.53 -12.72
C LEU A 63 12.19 -12.49 -11.27
N THR A 64 12.89 -11.42 -10.89
CA THR A 64 13.22 -11.15 -9.49
C THR A 64 11.96 -10.84 -8.67
N LEU A 65 12.08 -10.77 -7.34
CA LEU A 65 10.95 -10.36 -6.50
C LEU A 65 10.46 -8.95 -6.85
N SER A 66 11.38 -7.99 -6.98
CA SER A 66 11.04 -6.63 -7.36
C SER A 66 10.37 -6.57 -8.73
N GLU A 67 10.83 -7.33 -9.73
CA GLU A 67 10.18 -7.40 -11.03
C GLU A 67 8.78 -8.00 -10.96
N LYS A 68 8.56 -9.04 -10.15
CA LYS A 68 7.22 -9.60 -9.97
C LYS A 68 6.26 -8.57 -9.38
N ILE A 69 6.68 -7.86 -8.34
CA ILE A 69 5.84 -6.85 -7.69
C ILE A 69 5.63 -5.65 -8.62
N VAL A 70 6.70 -5.05 -9.17
CA VAL A 70 6.62 -3.88 -10.04
C VAL A 70 5.85 -4.18 -11.32
N TYR A 71 6.19 -5.25 -12.05
CA TYR A 71 5.49 -5.58 -13.29
C TYR A 71 4.08 -6.11 -13.06
N GLY A 72 3.82 -6.68 -11.89
CA GLY A 72 2.48 -7.07 -11.47
C GLY A 72 1.52 -5.88 -11.28
N HIS A 73 2.04 -4.67 -11.06
CA HIS A 73 1.27 -3.42 -10.92
C HIS A 73 1.27 -2.56 -12.19
N LEU A 74 1.66 -3.10 -13.34
CA LEU A 74 1.52 -2.38 -14.61
C LEU A 74 0.05 -2.13 -14.95
N ASP A 75 -0.21 -0.93 -15.48
CA ASP A 75 -1.53 -0.57 -16.00
C ASP A 75 -1.89 -1.38 -17.26
N ASP A 76 -0.90 -1.58 -18.13
CA ASP A 76 -1.01 -2.41 -19.35
C ASP A 76 0.14 -3.42 -19.43
N PRO A 77 0.05 -4.58 -18.74
CA PRO A 77 1.09 -5.59 -18.75
C PRO A 77 1.27 -6.29 -20.11
N ALA A 78 0.30 -6.17 -21.02
CA ALA A 78 0.36 -6.80 -22.34
C ALA A 78 1.20 -5.98 -23.32
N ASN A 79 1.11 -4.65 -23.28
CA ASN A 79 1.76 -3.77 -24.25
C ASN A 79 2.89 -2.90 -23.67
N GLN A 80 3.05 -2.81 -22.35
CA GLN A 80 4.13 -2.00 -21.76
C GLN A 80 5.51 -2.49 -22.21
N ASP A 81 6.34 -1.58 -22.73
CA ASP A 81 7.76 -1.82 -22.97
C ASP A 81 8.52 -1.90 -21.63
N ILE A 82 9.37 -2.92 -21.50
CA ILE A 82 10.08 -3.23 -20.26
C ILE A 82 11.57 -3.42 -20.56
N GLU A 83 12.35 -2.38 -20.28
CA GLU A 83 13.80 -2.42 -20.32
C GLU A 83 14.39 -1.73 -19.08
N ARG A 84 15.16 -2.50 -18.30
CA ARG A 84 15.74 -2.03 -17.03
C ARG A 84 16.66 -0.82 -17.29
N GLY A 85 16.43 0.26 -16.54
CA GLY A 85 17.22 1.49 -16.64
C GLY A 85 16.96 2.33 -17.90
N LYS A 86 15.96 1.98 -18.74
CA LYS A 86 15.65 2.73 -19.96
C LYS A 86 14.19 3.15 -20.10
N THR A 87 13.25 2.23 -19.87
CA THR A 87 11.82 2.51 -20.09
C THR A 87 11.14 3.08 -18.85
N TYR A 88 10.25 4.06 -19.04
CA TYR A 88 9.31 4.49 -18.00
C TYR A 88 8.13 3.52 -17.91
N LEU A 89 7.88 3.01 -16.69
CA LEU A 89 6.78 2.09 -16.43
C LEU A 89 5.53 2.85 -15.99
N ARG A 90 4.40 2.54 -16.60
CA ARG A 90 3.09 3.06 -16.16
C ARG A 90 2.50 2.11 -15.14
N LEU A 91 2.44 2.56 -13.89
CA LEU A 91 2.10 1.74 -12.73
C LEU A 91 0.80 2.19 -12.07
N ARG A 92 0.20 1.27 -11.32
CA ARG A 92 -0.95 1.52 -10.42
C ARG A 92 -0.55 1.16 -8.99
N PRO A 93 -0.03 2.12 -8.21
CA PRO A 93 0.23 1.91 -6.78
C PRO A 93 -1.07 1.63 -6.00
N ASP A 94 -0.99 0.77 -4.99
CA ASP A 94 -2.17 0.40 -4.19
C ASP A 94 -2.58 1.46 -3.16
N ARG A 95 -1.63 2.25 -2.66
CA ARG A 95 -1.86 3.29 -1.64
C ARG A 95 -0.83 4.41 -1.71
N VAL A 96 -1.15 5.53 -1.07
CA VAL A 96 -0.26 6.68 -0.89
C VAL A 96 -0.08 6.97 0.60
N ALA A 97 1.14 7.29 1.02
CA ALA A 97 1.38 7.80 2.37
C ALA A 97 2.21 9.07 2.29
N MET A 98 1.84 10.06 3.09
CA MET A 98 2.49 11.36 3.17
C MET A 98 2.79 11.70 4.62
N GLN A 99 3.89 12.40 4.83
CA GLN A 99 4.33 12.95 6.10
C GLN A 99 4.08 14.46 6.09
N ASP A 100 3.72 15.05 7.23
CA ASP A 100 3.27 16.45 7.36
C ASP A 100 4.21 17.50 6.73
N ALA A 101 5.51 17.28 6.73
CA ALA A 101 6.48 18.14 6.04
C ALA A 101 6.28 18.22 4.51
N THR A 102 5.85 17.13 3.85
CA THR A 102 5.63 17.07 2.39
C THR A 102 4.15 17.03 2.00
N ALA A 103 3.28 16.61 2.93
CA ALA A 103 1.84 16.50 2.73
C ALA A 103 1.18 17.85 2.43
N GLN A 104 1.69 18.93 3.01
CA GLN A 104 1.13 20.27 2.80
C GLN A 104 1.08 20.63 1.31
N MET A 105 2.22 20.53 0.63
CA MET A 105 2.33 20.88 -0.78
C MET A 105 1.64 19.86 -1.69
N ALA A 106 1.70 18.57 -1.34
CA ALA A 106 0.99 17.53 -2.07
C ALA A 106 -0.53 17.77 -2.05
N MET A 107 -1.10 18.11 -0.89
CA MET A 107 -2.52 18.41 -0.76
C MET A 107 -2.90 19.72 -1.47
N LEU A 108 -2.06 20.75 -1.46
CA LEU A 108 -2.31 21.97 -2.23
C LEU A 108 -2.38 21.70 -3.74
N GLN A 109 -1.47 20.88 -4.27
CA GLN A 109 -1.52 20.45 -5.68
C GLN A 109 -2.75 19.59 -5.97
N PHE A 110 -3.13 18.70 -5.04
CA PHE A 110 -4.35 17.90 -5.16
C PHE A 110 -5.60 18.79 -5.17
N ILE A 111 -5.69 19.79 -4.28
CA ILE A 111 -6.76 20.80 -4.27
C ILE A 111 -6.84 21.51 -5.63
N SER A 112 -5.69 21.92 -6.18
CA SER A 112 -5.60 22.60 -7.48
C SER A 112 -6.08 21.74 -8.65
N SER A 113 -5.96 20.40 -8.54
CA SER A 113 -6.48 19.48 -9.56
C SER A 113 -8.00 19.50 -9.71
N GLY A 114 -8.73 20.01 -8.72
CA GLY A 114 -10.19 20.04 -8.71
C GLY A 114 -10.87 18.69 -8.48
N LEU A 115 -10.10 17.62 -8.20
CA LEU A 115 -10.65 16.31 -7.91
C LEU A 115 -11.39 16.29 -6.56
N PRO A 116 -12.54 15.62 -6.45
CA PRO A 116 -13.38 15.68 -5.24
C PRO A 116 -12.87 14.79 -4.11
N LYS A 117 -12.10 13.73 -4.40
CA LYS A 117 -11.52 12.79 -3.42
C LYS A 117 -10.35 12.02 -4.01
N VAL A 118 -9.50 11.45 -3.16
CA VAL A 118 -8.40 10.57 -3.59
C VAL A 118 -8.90 9.25 -4.20
N ALA A 119 -8.11 8.69 -5.11
CA ALA A 119 -8.48 7.50 -5.88
C ALA A 119 -8.06 6.17 -5.24
N VAL A 120 -7.09 6.19 -4.33
CA VAL A 120 -6.57 5.03 -3.60
C VAL A 120 -6.45 5.36 -2.12
N PRO A 121 -6.47 4.36 -1.22
CA PRO A 121 -6.21 4.55 0.20
C PRO A 121 -4.99 5.45 0.42
N SER A 122 -5.18 6.51 1.19
CA SER A 122 -4.18 7.55 1.39
C SER A 122 -4.14 7.97 2.84
N THR A 123 -2.95 8.17 3.40
CA THR A 123 -2.77 8.61 4.80
C THR A 123 -1.78 9.77 4.94
N ILE A 124 -2.07 10.71 5.83
CA ILE A 124 -1.14 11.75 6.31
C ILE A 124 -0.67 11.38 7.72
N HIS A 125 0.63 11.53 7.98
CA HIS A 125 1.27 11.27 9.27
C HIS A 125 1.94 12.55 9.80
N CYS A 126 1.63 12.93 11.04
CA CYS A 126 2.17 14.14 11.68
C CYS A 126 3.35 13.82 12.60
N ASP A 127 4.54 13.72 12.02
CA ASP A 127 5.77 13.28 12.69
C ASP A 127 6.99 14.21 12.50
N HIS A 128 7.00 15.12 11.52
CA HIS A 128 8.18 15.97 11.26
C HIS A 128 8.15 17.32 11.97
N LEU A 129 6.98 17.79 12.41
CA LEU A 129 6.81 19.13 13.00
C LEU A 129 6.87 19.15 14.54
N ILE A 130 7.42 18.10 15.16
CA ILE A 130 7.60 18.00 16.62
C ILE A 130 9.08 18.16 16.96
N GLU A 131 9.47 19.34 17.43
CA GLU A 131 10.84 19.62 17.84
C GLU A 131 11.13 19.06 19.24
N ALA A 132 12.20 18.27 19.36
CA ALA A 132 12.70 17.77 20.63
C ALA A 132 13.41 18.88 21.42
N GLN A 133 12.93 19.16 22.64
CA GLN A 133 13.51 20.20 23.50
C GLN A 133 13.43 19.85 25.00
N LEU A 134 12.24 19.54 25.51
CA LEU A 134 11.97 19.35 26.95
C LEU A 134 11.50 17.93 27.29
N GLY A 135 11.27 17.07 26.29
CA GLY A 135 10.79 15.70 26.44
C GLY A 135 9.35 15.50 25.98
N GLY A 136 8.99 14.23 25.74
CA GLY A 136 7.82 13.80 24.95
C GLY A 136 6.54 14.62 25.11
N GLU A 137 5.91 14.62 26.29
CA GLU A 137 4.61 15.29 26.48
C GLU A 137 4.68 16.82 26.36
N LYS A 138 5.78 17.41 26.82
CA LYS A 138 5.98 18.87 26.77
C LYS A 138 6.19 19.33 25.34
N ASP A 139 7.03 18.60 24.61
CA ASP A 139 7.32 18.88 23.21
C ASP A 139 6.12 18.65 22.31
N LEU A 140 5.35 17.57 22.54
CA LEU A 140 4.14 17.31 21.79
C LEU A 140 3.07 18.38 21.98
N ARG A 141 2.89 18.87 23.21
CA ARG A 141 1.94 19.96 23.51
C ARG A 141 2.36 21.24 22.79
N ARG A 142 3.63 21.62 22.95
CA ARG A 142 4.23 22.77 22.28
C ARG A 142 4.09 22.69 20.76
N ALA A 143 4.33 21.51 20.18
CA ALA A 143 4.18 21.30 18.75
C ALA A 143 2.73 21.44 18.27
N LYS A 144 1.74 20.99 19.06
CA LYS A 144 0.31 21.18 18.75
C LYS A 144 -0.08 22.65 18.76
N ASP A 145 0.45 23.43 19.72
CA ASP A 145 0.18 24.87 19.80
C ASP A 145 0.84 25.63 18.64
N ILE A 146 2.14 25.40 18.39
CA ILE A 146 2.91 26.10 17.35
C ILE A 146 2.39 25.77 15.94
N ASN A 147 2.09 24.50 15.67
CA ASN A 147 1.72 24.04 14.33
C ASN A 147 0.21 23.81 14.17
N GLN A 148 -0.61 24.42 15.03
CA GLN A 148 -2.07 24.24 15.04
C GLN A 148 -2.70 24.52 13.67
N GLU A 149 -2.21 25.54 12.96
CA GLU A 149 -2.67 25.90 11.62
C GLU A 149 -2.43 24.77 10.62
N VAL A 150 -1.19 24.27 10.55
CA VAL A 150 -0.79 23.21 9.63
C VAL A 150 -1.54 21.91 9.92
N TYR A 151 -1.63 21.52 11.19
CA TYR A 151 -2.36 20.31 11.57
C TYR A 151 -3.85 20.42 11.26
N ASN A 152 -4.45 21.59 11.48
CA ASN A 152 -5.85 21.81 11.15
C ASN A 152 -6.09 21.77 9.63
N PHE A 153 -5.20 22.39 8.84
CA PHE A 153 -5.24 22.29 7.38
C PHE A 153 -5.19 20.84 6.92
N LEU A 154 -4.20 20.05 7.38
CA LEU A 154 -4.04 18.66 6.98
C LEU A 154 -5.21 17.78 7.44
N ALA A 155 -5.72 17.98 8.67
CA ALA A 155 -6.85 17.22 9.19
C ALA A 155 -8.14 17.50 8.41
N THR A 156 -8.44 18.77 8.14
CA THR A 156 -9.66 19.17 7.40
C THR A 156 -9.56 18.84 5.92
N ALA A 157 -8.39 18.99 5.30
CA ALA A 157 -8.14 18.53 3.94
C ALA A 157 -8.28 17.01 3.84
N GLY A 158 -7.76 16.26 4.82
CA GLY A 158 -7.91 14.80 4.86
C GLY A 158 -9.37 14.38 4.97
N ALA A 159 -10.13 14.99 5.88
CA ALA A 159 -11.57 14.74 6.00
C ALA A 159 -12.34 15.06 4.71
N LYS A 160 -12.00 16.18 4.03
CA LYS A 160 -12.65 16.60 2.78
C LYS A 160 -12.39 15.64 1.62
N TYR A 161 -11.14 15.19 1.45
CA TYR A 161 -10.70 14.45 0.28
C TYR A 161 -10.59 12.94 0.49
N GLY A 162 -10.97 12.43 1.67
CA GLY A 162 -10.97 11.00 1.98
C GLY A 162 -9.57 10.44 2.27
N VAL A 163 -8.73 11.22 2.95
CA VAL A 163 -7.38 10.82 3.37
C VAL A 163 -7.37 10.58 4.87
N GLY A 164 -6.87 9.42 5.30
CA GLY A 164 -6.68 9.10 6.72
C GLY A 164 -5.69 10.07 7.37
N PHE A 165 -5.93 10.44 8.63
CA PHE A 165 -5.12 11.43 9.34
C PHE A 165 -4.60 10.87 10.67
N TRP A 166 -3.31 10.57 10.71
CA TRP A 166 -2.60 10.17 11.92
C TRP A 166 -2.13 11.42 12.66
N ARG A 167 -2.75 11.65 13.83
CA ARG A 167 -2.60 12.87 14.63
C ARG A 167 -1.18 13.06 15.15
N PRO A 168 -0.75 14.31 15.47
CA PRO A 168 0.55 14.56 16.08
C PRO A 168 0.77 13.69 17.32
N GLY A 169 1.90 12.98 17.34
CA GLY A 169 2.26 12.03 18.39
C GLY A 169 1.84 10.58 18.15
N SER A 170 1.27 10.25 16.97
CA SER A 170 0.93 8.87 16.60
C SER A 170 2.14 7.97 16.34
N GLY A 171 3.28 8.56 16.01
CA GLY A 171 4.50 7.85 15.63
C GLY A 171 5.02 8.24 14.27
N ILE A 172 6.27 7.84 13.99
CA ILE A 172 6.97 8.10 12.72
C ILE A 172 6.29 7.32 11.59
N ILE A 173 6.11 7.95 10.42
CA ILE A 173 5.37 7.42 9.27
C ILE A 173 5.75 5.96 8.92
N HIS A 174 7.05 5.65 8.88
CA HIS A 174 7.54 4.31 8.50
C HIS A 174 7.42 3.25 9.58
N GLN A 175 7.11 3.64 10.83
CA GLN A 175 6.81 2.71 11.92
C GLN A 175 5.30 2.40 11.99
N VAL A 176 4.47 3.36 11.57
CA VAL A 176 3.01 3.20 11.51
C VAL A 176 2.59 2.41 10.27
N ILE A 177 3.31 2.57 9.15
CA ILE A 177 3.18 1.77 7.92
C ILE A 177 3.68 0.34 8.14
#